data_AF-A0A9W8XSM5-F1
#
_entry.id   AF-A0A9W8XSM5-F1
#
_cell.length_a   1.000
_cell.length_b   1.000
_cell.length_c   1.000
_cell.angle_alpha   90.00
_cell.angle_beta   90.00
_cell.angle_gamma   90.00
#
_symmetry.space_group_name_H-M   'P 1'
#
loop_
_entity.id
_entity.type
_entity.pdbx_description
1 polymer ?
#
loop_
_entity_poly.entity_id
_entity_poly.type
_entity_poly.pdbx_seq_one_letter_code
_entity_poly.pdbx_strand_id
1 'polypeptide(L)'
;MYSTMVDNLGLTLTPDSMVTFQDAQWPMIFLSFLAFAGNTCYPCLLRFVIWVMYKLTPQESAMKASLQFLLRHPRRCYTLLFPSRPTWILFGILFALNFIDVLLIIVLDLHNPVVSSLPAGPRVAAAIFQAASSRHTGTASFNLADVHPAVQFSLLVMMYISIYPIAIAVRASNTYEEKALGVYSADPDPDEENGASYVMRHVQNQLSFDLWYIFLGVFCITIAEAGKITDDKDPAFAMFPIFFEVVSA
;
A
#
# COMPACT_ATOMS: atom_id res chain seq x y z
N MET A 1 -15.16 -10.15 -7.74
CA MET A 1 -13.72 -10.49 -7.70
C MET A 1 -12.87 -9.49 -8.48
N TYR A 2 -13.04 -9.31 -9.79
CA TYR A 2 -12.22 -8.33 -10.52
C TYR A 2 -12.47 -6.87 -10.10
N SER A 3 -13.74 -6.45 -9.98
CA SER A 3 -14.06 -5.09 -9.48
C SER A 3 -13.55 -4.87 -8.06
N THR A 4 -13.72 -5.85 -7.17
CA THR A 4 -13.32 -5.74 -5.77
C THR A 4 -11.80 -5.67 -5.60
N MET A 5 -11.03 -6.27 -6.51
CA MET A 5 -9.58 -6.17 -6.52
C MET A 5 -9.07 -4.82 -7.06
N VAL A 6 -9.74 -4.23 -8.06
CA VAL A 6 -9.42 -2.86 -8.56
C VAL A 6 -9.67 -1.82 -7.47
N ASP A 7 -10.82 -1.95 -6.80
CA ASP A 7 -11.26 -1.02 -5.77
C ASP A 7 -10.61 -1.30 -4.41
N ASN A 8 -9.78 -2.35 -4.30
CA ASN A 8 -9.14 -2.81 -3.06
C ASN A 8 -10.12 -3.03 -1.90
N LEU A 9 -11.23 -3.72 -2.16
CA LEU A 9 -12.33 -3.93 -1.21
C LEU A 9 -12.23 -5.25 -0.41
N GLY A 10 -11.43 -6.22 -0.85
CA GLY A 10 -11.27 -7.50 -0.15
C GLY A 10 -12.43 -8.48 -0.20
N LEU A 11 -13.53 -8.09 -0.82
CA LEU A 11 -14.68 -8.95 -0.95
C LEU A 11 -14.43 -10.04 -2.01
N THR A 12 -14.38 -11.27 -1.54
CA THR A 12 -14.22 -12.49 -2.34
C THR A 12 -15.52 -13.29 -2.32
N LEU A 13 -15.75 -14.09 -3.37
CA LEU A 13 -16.95 -14.93 -3.48
C LEU A 13 -16.80 -16.25 -2.71
N THR A 14 -15.56 -16.61 -2.38
CA THR A 14 -15.17 -17.82 -1.67
C THR A 14 -14.95 -17.50 -0.19
N PRO A 15 -15.39 -18.38 0.72
CA PRO A 15 -15.22 -18.16 2.16
C PRO A 15 -13.75 -18.07 2.59
N ASP A 16 -12.84 -18.73 1.85
CA ASP A 16 -11.40 -18.76 2.16
C ASP A 16 -10.59 -17.70 1.40
N SER A 17 -11.18 -16.54 1.09
CA SER A 17 -10.52 -15.49 0.30
C SER A 17 -9.97 -16.01 -1.03
N MET A 18 -8.65 -16.00 -1.23
CA MET A 18 -7.97 -16.49 -2.44
C MET A 18 -7.14 -17.74 -2.19
N VAL A 19 -7.23 -18.33 -0.99
CA VAL A 19 -6.42 -19.49 -0.59
C VAL A 19 -6.71 -20.70 -1.50
N THR A 20 -7.96 -20.93 -1.90
CA THR A 20 -8.31 -22.01 -2.84
C THR A 20 -7.65 -21.85 -4.22
N PHE A 21 -7.28 -20.63 -4.61
CA PHE A 21 -6.67 -20.32 -5.91
C PHE A 21 -5.15 -20.17 -5.86
N GLN A 22 -4.50 -20.50 -4.74
CA GLN A 22 -3.05 -20.33 -4.54
C GLN A 22 -2.18 -21.05 -5.59
N ASP A 23 -2.66 -22.18 -6.13
CA ASP A 23 -1.95 -22.94 -7.18
C ASP A 23 -2.10 -22.33 -8.59
N ALA A 24 -3.05 -21.40 -8.76
CA ALA A 24 -3.35 -20.78 -10.05
C ALA A 24 -2.43 -19.58 -10.30
N GLN A 25 -1.25 -19.84 -10.86
CA GLN A 25 -0.23 -18.82 -11.14
C GLN A 25 -0.75 -17.61 -11.95
N TRP A 26 -1.59 -17.85 -12.96
CA TRP A 26 -2.08 -16.82 -13.87
C TRP A 26 -3.05 -15.85 -13.19
N PRO A 27 -4.10 -16.33 -12.49
CA PRO A 27 -4.93 -15.49 -11.64
C PRO A 27 -4.13 -14.69 -10.62
N MET A 28 -3.19 -15.32 -9.89
CA MET A 28 -2.43 -14.62 -8.85
C MET A 28 -1.66 -13.42 -9.42
N ILE A 29 -0.88 -13.62 -10.49
CA ILE A 29 -0.10 -12.54 -11.11
C ILE A 29 -1.02 -11.43 -11.66
N PHE A 30 -2.11 -11.81 -12.33
CA PHE A 30 -3.05 -10.84 -12.90
C PHE A 30 -3.73 -9.99 -11.83
N LEU A 31 -4.14 -10.62 -10.73
CA LEU A 31 -4.82 -9.94 -9.64
C LEU A 31 -3.85 -9.10 -8.81
N SER A 32 -2.58 -9.53 -8.64
CA SER A 32 -1.53 -8.68 -8.06
C SER A 32 -1.32 -7.42 -8.89
N PHE A 33 -1.24 -7.56 -10.23
CA PHE A 33 -1.14 -6.42 -11.13
C PHE A 33 -2.32 -5.48 -10.97
N LEU A 34 -3.53 -6.03 -10.85
CA LEU A 34 -4.75 -5.26 -10.66
C LEU A 34 -4.80 -4.54 -9.31
N ALA A 35 -4.35 -5.19 -8.24
CA ALA A 35 -4.23 -4.62 -6.90
C ALA A 35 -3.21 -3.47 -6.86
N PHE A 36 -2.06 -3.62 -7.53
CA PHE A 36 -1.11 -2.52 -7.70
C PHE A 36 -1.69 -1.39 -8.56
N ALA A 37 -2.36 -1.74 -9.66
CA ALA A 37 -2.94 -0.77 -10.58
C ALA A 37 -4.13 0.00 -10.01
N GLY A 38 -4.76 -0.53 -8.96
CA GLY A 38 -5.75 0.14 -8.15
C GLY A 38 -5.15 1.26 -7.30
N ASN A 39 -5.69 1.44 -6.09
CA ASN A 39 -5.47 2.62 -5.24
C ASN A 39 -3.98 3.00 -5.03
N THR A 40 -3.06 2.03 -5.03
CA THR A 40 -1.64 2.25 -4.72
C THR A 40 -0.87 2.93 -5.87
N CYS A 41 -0.95 2.40 -7.10
CA CYS A 41 -0.26 2.99 -8.26
C CYS A 41 -1.18 3.84 -9.13
N TYR A 42 -2.45 4.00 -8.79
CA TYR A 42 -3.39 4.88 -9.47
C TYR A 42 -2.80 6.26 -9.85
N PRO A 43 -2.16 7.04 -8.95
CA PRO A 43 -1.59 8.33 -9.32
C PRO A 43 -0.44 8.23 -10.35
N CYS A 44 0.34 7.15 -10.30
CA CYS A 44 1.44 6.91 -11.24
C CYS A 44 0.91 6.47 -12.62
N LEU A 45 -0.06 5.55 -12.63
CA LEU A 45 -0.69 5.04 -13.85
C LEU A 45 -1.52 6.10 -14.55
N LEU A 46 -2.31 6.89 -13.81
CA LEU A 46 -3.08 7.99 -14.36
C LEU A 46 -2.17 8.96 -15.13
N ARG A 47 -1.03 9.31 -14.52
CA ARG A 47 -0.05 10.19 -15.14
C ARG A 47 0.62 9.57 -16.36
N PHE A 48 0.93 8.27 -16.31
CA PHE A 48 1.47 7.53 -17.44
C PHE A 48 0.48 7.51 -18.62
N VAL A 49 -0.80 7.24 -18.36
CA VAL A 49 -1.86 7.24 -19.38
C VAL A 49 -2.00 8.62 -20.04
N ILE A 50 -2.02 9.70 -19.24
CA ILE A 50 -2.08 11.07 -19.77
C ILE A 50 -0.84 11.37 -20.62
N TRP A 51 0.34 10.95 -20.18
CA TRP A 51 1.57 11.15 -20.95
C TRP A 51 1.59 10.36 -22.28
N VAL A 52 1.11 9.11 -22.26
CA VAL A 52 0.96 8.29 -23.48
C VAL A 52 -0.05 8.93 -24.43
N MET A 53 -1.21 9.36 -23.94
CA MET A 53 -2.20 10.08 -24.75
C MET A 53 -1.61 11.36 -25.34
N TYR A 54 -0.82 12.11 -24.58
CA TYR A 54 -0.13 13.32 -25.09
C TYR A 54 0.85 12.99 -26.23
N LYS A 55 1.54 11.85 -26.16
CA LYS A 55 2.47 11.39 -27.21
C LYS A 55 1.76 10.86 -28.45
N LEU A 56 0.61 10.21 -28.29
CA LEU A 56 -0.18 9.65 -29.39
C LEU A 56 -1.03 10.71 -30.10
N THR A 57 -1.29 11.86 -29.47
CA THR A 57 -2.15 12.90 -30.05
C THR A 57 -1.39 13.74 -31.10
N PRO A 58 -1.95 13.95 -32.31
CA PRO A 58 -1.38 14.78 -33.36
C PRO A 58 -1.09 16.22 -32.91
N GLN A 59 -0.04 16.85 -33.46
CA GLN A 59 0.45 18.17 -33.00
C GLN A 59 -0.57 19.31 -33.14
N GLU A 60 -1.48 19.22 -34.10
CA GLU A 60 -2.49 20.24 -34.45
C GLU A 60 -3.83 20.08 -33.69
N SER A 61 -3.97 19.06 -32.84
CA SER A 61 -5.25 18.82 -32.15
C SER A 61 -5.40 19.70 -30.91
N ALA A 62 -6.56 20.33 -30.75
CA ALA A 62 -6.95 21.05 -29.53
C ALA A 62 -6.79 20.18 -28.27
N MET A 63 -6.94 18.86 -28.41
CA MET A 63 -6.77 17.92 -27.30
C MET A 63 -5.33 17.92 -26.75
N LYS A 64 -4.31 18.12 -27.60
CA LYS A 64 -2.91 18.18 -27.16
C LYS A 64 -2.64 19.40 -26.27
N ALA A 65 -3.27 20.54 -26.57
CA ALA A 65 -3.19 21.74 -25.74
C ALA A 65 -3.84 21.50 -24.36
N SER A 66 -4.99 20.83 -24.33
CA SER A 66 -5.67 20.45 -23.08
C SER A 66 -4.84 19.48 -22.23
N LEU A 67 -4.26 18.44 -22.84
CA LEU A 67 -3.39 17.50 -22.13
C LEU A 67 -2.09 18.16 -21.64
N GLN A 68 -1.53 19.07 -22.43
CA GLN A 68 -0.35 19.84 -22.02
C GLN A 68 -0.66 20.75 -20.84
N PHE A 69 -1.85 21.38 -20.82
CA PHE A 69 -2.31 22.17 -19.67
C PHE A 69 -2.50 21.30 -18.42
N LEU A 70 -3.10 20.12 -18.58
CA LEU A 70 -3.34 19.16 -17.50
C LEU A 70 -2.02 18.59 -16.92
N LEU A 71 -1.00 18.36 -17.76
CA LEU A 71 0.34 17.98 -17.31
C LEU A 71 1.11 19.12 -16.63
N ARG A 72 0.76 20.38 -16.93
CA ARG A 72 1.43 21.58 -16.42
C ARG A 72 0.81 22.11 -15.13
N HIS A 73 -0.50 21.93 -14.95
CA HIS A 73 -1.26 22.27 -13.74
C HIS A 73 -2.05 21.07 -13.23
N PRO A 74 -1.37 20.02 -12.75
CA PRO A 74 -2.00 18.74 -12.49
C PRO A 74 -3.07 18.80 -11.37
N ARG A 75 -2.86 19.61 -10.34
CA ARG A 75 -3.72 19.70 -9.16
C ARG A 75 -4.94 20.61 -9.31
N ARG A 76 -4.98 21.48 -10.34
CA ARG A 76 -6.20 22.23 -10.69
C ARG A 76 -7.26 21.35 -11.35
N CYS A 77 -6.84 20.25 -11.97
CA CYS A 77 -7.73 19.34 -12.69
C CYS A 77 -7.99 18.05 -11.90
N TYR A 78 -7.03 17.57 -11.09
CA TYR A 78 -7.21 16.36 -10.30
C TYR A 78 -6.29 16.29 -9.07
N THR A 79 -6.86 15.99 -7.90
CA THR A 79 -6.14 15.98 -6.61
C THR A 79 -5.05 14.92 -6.50
N LEU A 80 -5.19 13.79 -7.20
CA LEU A 80 -4.23 12.67 -7.21
C LEU A 80 -3.21 12.76 -8.36
N LEU A 81 -3.25 13.81 -9.18
CA LEU A 81 -2.27 13.99 -10.24
C LEU A 81 -1.05 14.72 -9.68
N PHE A 82 0.05 14.00 -9.49
CA PHE A 82 1.28 14.59 -8.95
C PHE A 82 2.22 15.13 -10.05
N PRO A 83 3.09 16.09 -9.71
CA PRO A 83 4.18 16.52 -10.60
C PRO A 83 5.15 15.39 -10.93
N SER A 84 6.04 15.63 -11.91
CA SER A 84 6.90 14.59 -12.48
C SER A 84 7.86 13.93 -11.50
N ARG A 85 8.61 14.72 -10.75
CA ARG A 85 9.61 14.21 -9.81
C ARG A 85 8.96 13.44 -8.65
N PRO A 86 7.92 13.95 -7.97
CA PRO A 86 7.21 13.21 -6.91
C PRO A 86 6.65 11.86 -7.36
N THR A 87 6.09 11.75 -8.59
CA THR A 87 5.59 10.44 -9.05
C THR A 87 6.68 9.37 -9.19
N TRP A 88 7.87 9.74 -9.65
CA TRP A 88 8.97 8.78 -9.78
C TRP A 88 9.55 8.37 -8.43
N ILE A 89 9.63 9.31 -7.48
CA ILE A 89 10.05 9.01 -6.10
C ILE A 89 9.02 8.10 -5.43
N LEU A 90 7.73 8.41 -5.54
CA LEU A 90 6.64 7.59 -5.01
C LEU A 90 6.69 6.17 -5.60
N PHE A 91 6.81 6.07 -6.92
CA PHE A 91 6.94 4.78 -7.59
C PHE A 91 8.15 3.97 -7.09
N GLY A 92 9.31 4.62 -6.93
CA GLY A 92 10.51 3.98 -6.41
C GLY A 92 10.34 3.45 -4.98
N ILE A 93 9.74 4.25 -4.09
CA ILE A 93 9.46 3.84 -2.70
C ILE A 93 8.45 2.69 -2.67
N LEU A 94 7.35 2.77 -3.43
CA LEU A 94 6.33 1.72 -3.48
C LEU A 94 6.88 0.40 -4.03
N PHE A 95 7.73 0.47 -5.06
CA PHE A 95 8.40 -0.69 -5.63
C PHE A 95 9.39 -1.30 -4.64
N ALA A 96 10.22 -0.50 -3.97
CA ALA A 96 11.18 -0.98 -2.98
C ALA A 96 10.49 -1.64 -1.79
N LEU A 97 9.45 -1.01 -1.23
CA LEU A 97 8.69 -1.58 -0.11
C LEU A 97 8.01 -2.89 -0.49
N ASN A 98 7.41 -2.98 -1.68
CA ASN A 98 6.81 -4.24 -2.13
C ASN A 98 7.85 -5.33 -2.38
N PHE A 99 8.99 -4.98 -2.98
CA PHE A 99 10.08 -5.94 -3.22
C PHE A 99 10.61 -6.53 -1.91
N ILE A 100 10.80 -5.68 -0.89
CA ILE A 100 11.22 -6.13 0.44
C ILE A 100 10.17 -7.08 1.04
N ASP A 101 8.88 -6.76 0.95
CA ASP A 101 7.80 -7.58 1.50
C ASP A 101 7.74 -8.97 0.84
N VAL A 102 7.79 -9.02 -0.50
CA VAL A 102 7.86 -10.28 -1.25
C VAL A 102 9.10 -11.09 -0.88
N LEU A 103 10.24 -10.44 -0.72
CA LEU A 103 11.49 -11.10 -0.32
C LEU A 103 11.36 -11.71 1.08
N LEU A 104 10.81 -10.97 2.05
CA LEU A 104 10.60 -11.46 3.41
C LEU A 104 9.68 -12.67 3.44
N ILE A 105 8.56 -12.64 2.69
CA ILE A 105 7.65 -13.78 2.57
C ILE A 105 8.39 -14.98 1.99
N ILE A 106 9.10 -14.84 0.87
CA ILE A 106 9.77 -15.98 0.21
C ILE A 106 10.88 -16.58 1.08
N VAL A 107 11.69 -15.74 1.75
CA VAL A 107 12.85 -16.19 2.53
C VAL A 107 12.44 -16.82 3.84
N LEU A 108 11.47 -16.23 4.56
CA LEU A 108 11.10 -16.67 5.90
C LEU A 108 10.14 -17.87 5.88
N ASP A 109 9.31 -18.00 4.84
CA ASP A 109 8.37 -19.14 4.71
C ASP A 109 8.92 -20.31 3.89
N LEU A 110 10.22 -20.31 3.53
CA LEU A 110 10.84 -21.34 2.69
C LEU A 110 10.65 -22.77 3.24
N HIS A 111 10.63 -22.91 4.57
CA HIS A 111 10.54 -24.19 5.28
C HIS A 111 9.15 -24.46 5.88
N ASN A 112 8.18 -23.59 5.65
CA ASN A 112 6.86 -23.74 6.22
C ASN A 112 6.11 -24.87 5.48
N PRO A 113 5.51 -25.87 6.16
CA PRO A 113 4.74 -26.94 5.52
C PRO A 113 3.59 -26.42 4.63
N VAL A 114 2.98 -25.27 4.99
CA VAL A 114 1.88 -24.67 4.21
C VAL A 114 2.39 -24.13 2.88
N VAL A 115 3.53 -23.44 2.88
CA VAL A 115 4.11 -22.82 1.68
C VAL A 115 4.95 -23.80 0.85
N SER A 116 5.56 -24.78 1.51
CA SER A 116 6.37 -25.83 0.86
C SER A 116 5.54 -26.85 0.08
N SER A 117 4.23 -26.94 0.36
CA SER A 117 3.28 -27.76 -0.39
C SER A 117 3.11 -27.32 -1.85
N LEU A 118 3.35 -26.03 -2.15
CA LEU A 118 3.28 -25.50 -3.51
C LEU A 118 4.59 -25.66 -4.27
N PRO A 119 4.55 -25.92 -5.60
CA PRO A 119 5.73 -25.81 -6.45
C PRO A 119 6.32 -24.40 -6.46
N ALA A 120 7.62 -24.27 -6.74
CA ALA A 120 8.33 -22.99 -6.63
C ALA A 120 7.72 -21.83 -7.47
N GLY A 121 7.13 -22.11 -8.63
CA GLY A 121 6.50 -21.10 -9.49
C GLY A 121 5.24 -20.47 -8.86
N PRO A 122 4.17 -21.25 -8.61
CA PRO A 122 2.97 -20.78 -7.91
C PRO A 122 3.25 -20.14 -6.55
N ARG A 123 4.26 -20.65 -5.82
CA ARG A 123 4.70 -20.07 -4.55
C ARG A 123 5.12 -18.61 -4.67
N VAL A 124 5.93 -18.28 -5.69
CA VAL A 124 6.36 -16.89 -5.94
C VAL A 124 5.16 -16.02 -6.33
N ALA A 125 4.26 -16.54 -7.17
CA ALA A 125 3.05 -15.81 -7.57
C ALA A 125 2.13 -15.52 -6.37
N ALA A 126 1.92 -16.49 -5.49
CA ALA A 126 1.15 -16.32 -4.27
C ALA A 126 1.83 -15.35 -3.28
N ALA A 127 3.16 -15.37 -3.15
CA ALA A 127 3.88 -14.40 -2.32
C ALA A 127 3.75 -12.96 -2.85
N ILE A 128 3.82 -12.76 -4.18
CA ILE A 128 3.59 -11.46 -4.82
C ILE A 128 2.15 -11.00 -4.56
N PHE A 129 1.18 -11.91 -4.66
CA PHE A 129 -0.21 -11.61 -4.37
C PHE A 129 -0.43 -11.23 -2.91
N GLN A 130 0.13 -11.99 -1.97
CA GLN A 130 0.05 -11.67 -0.54
C GLN A 130 0.62 -10.28 -0.23
N ALA A 131 1.79 -9.95 -0.78
CA ALA A 131 2.42 -8.64 -0.60
C ALA A 131 1.68 -7.48 -1.30
N ALA A 132 0.94 -7.76 -2.36
CA ALA A 132 0.08 -6.78 -3.02
C ALA A 132 -1.19 -6.52 -2.18
N SER A 133 -1.80 -7.60 -1.68
CA SER A 133 -3.08 -7.56 -0.98
C SER A 133 -2.97 -7.08 0.47
N SER A 134 -1.80 -7.21 1.09
CA SER A 134 -1.52 -6.66 2.43
C SER A 134 -1.76 -5.15 2.52
N ARG A 135 -1.80 -4.44 1.39
CA ARG A 135 -1.78 -2.98 1.40
C ARG A 135 -3.13 -2.32 1.63
N HIS A 136 -4.18 -2.84 0.98
CA HIS A 136 -5.53 -2.27 1.05
C HIS A 136 -6.60 -3.30 0.69
N THR A 137 -6.25 -4.32 -0.09
CA THR A 137 -7.21 -5.28 -0.61
C THR A 137 -7.67 -6.25 0.48
N GLY A 138 -6.93 -6.50 1.57
CA GLY A 138 -7.39 -7.37 2.65
C GLY A 138 -7.69 -8.82 2.25
N THR A 139 -7.26 -9.25 1.05
CA THR A 139 -7.35 -10.65 0.62
C THR A 139 -6.08 -11.39 1.00
N ALA A 140 -6.21 -12.67 1.31
CA ALA A 140 -5.09 -13.53 1.61
C ALA A 140 -5.00 -14.69 0.61
N SER A 141 -3.78 -14.98 0.16
CA SER A 141 -3.47 -16.21 -0.58
C SER A 141 -3.00 -17.34 0.33
N PHE A 142 -2.55 -17.01 1.54
CA PHE A 142 -2.16 -17.98 2.57
C PHE A 142 -3.00 -17.80 3.82
N ASN A 143 -3.17 -18.85 4.62
CA ASN A 143 -3.75 -18.70 5.94
C ASN A 143 -2.75 -18.00 6.87
N LEU A 144 -2.95 -16.72 7.17
CA LEU A 144 -2.05 -15.92 7.98
C LEU A 144 -1.72 -16.54 9.34
N ALA A 145 -2.63 -17.34 9.92
CA ALA A 145 -2.39 -18.02 11.19
C ALA A 145 -1.30 -19.10 11.10
N ASP A 146 -1.12 -19.72 9.93
CA ASP A 146 -0.16 -20.82 9.72
C ASP A 146 1.16 -20.35 9.10
N VAL A 147 1.28 -19.08 8.74
CA VAL A 147 2.50 -18.45 8.20
C VAL A 147 3.52 -18.23 9.33
N HIS A 148 4.81 -18.24 9.01
CA HIS A 148 5.87 -17.97 9.98
C HIS A 148 5.61 -16.66 10.77
N PRO A 149 5.78 -16.62 12.11
CA PRO A 149 5.47 -15.44 12.93
C PRO A 149 6.21 -14.16 12.52
N ALA A 150 7.40 -14.28 11.95
CA ALA A 150 8.13 -13.13 11.41
C ALA A 150 7.47 -12.52 10.16
N VAL A 151 6.80 -13.33 9.33
CA VAL A 151 6.04 -12.85 8.16
C VAL A 151 4.72 -12.22 8.60
N GLN A 152 4.05 -12.82 9.59
CA GLN A 152 2.91 -12.24 10.28
C GLN A 152 3.22 -10.81 10.77
N PHE A 153 4.36 -10.64 11.45
CA PHE A 153 4.83 -9.32 11.90
C PHE A 153 5.18 -8.39 10.74
N SER A 154 5.85 -8.87 9.69
CA SER A 154 6.20 -8.03 8.53
C SER A 154 4.97 -7.54 7.78
N LEU A 155 3.93 -8.37 7.64
CA LEU A 155 2.66 -8.00 7.02
C LEU A 155 1.96 -6.90 7.82
N LEU A 156 1.94 -6.99 9.15
CA LEU A 156 1.37 -5.95 10.02
C LEU A 156 2.13 -4.61 9.87
N VAL A 157 3.46 -4.65 9.90
CA VAL A 157 4.28 -3.45 9.68
C VAL A 157 4.03 -2.87 8.29
N MET A 158 3.88 -3.72 7.28
CA MET A 158 3.65 -3.28 5.91
C MET A 158 2.26 -2.67 5.71
N MET A 159 1.22 -3.23 6.31
CA MET A 159 -0.12 -2.65 6.35
C MET A 159 -0.06 -1.21 6.87
N TYR A 160 0.63 -1.01 7.99
CA TYR A 160 0.76 0.29 8.63
C TYR A 160 1.59 1.30 7.82
N ILE A 161 2.79 0.92 7.35
CA ILE A 161 3.69 1.86 6.67
C ILE A 161 3.18 2.24 5.28
N SER A 162 2.36 1.38 4.66
CA SER A 162 2.01 1.49 3.26
C SER A 162 1.23 2.72 2.84
N ILE A 163 0.50 3.36 3.76
CA ILE A 163 -0.29 4.56 3.46
C ILE A 163 0.56 5.83 3.44
N TYR A 164 1.71 5.83 4.12
CA TYR A 164 2.55 7.01 4.26
C TYR A 164 3.13 7.54 2.94
N PRO A 165 3.68 6.72 2.03
CA PRO A 165 4.23 7.23 0.77
C PRO A 165 3.21 8.06 -0.03
N ILE A 166 1.96 7.59 -0.11
CA ILE A 166 0.89 8.28 -0.82
C ILE A 166 0.51 9.57 -0.08
N ALA A 167 0.31 9.51 1.23
CA ALA A 167 -0.02 10.69 2.05
C ALA A 167 1.06 11.78 1.99
N ILE A 168 2.33 11.39 2.02
CA ILE A 168 3.49 12.30 1.90
C ILE A 168 3.54 12.91 0.49
N ALA A 169 3.32 12.12 -0.56
CA ALA A 169 3.26 12.63 -1.93
C ALA A 169 2.15 13.67 -2.11
N VAL A 170 0.98 13.46 -1.49
CA VAL A 170 -0.12 14.44 -1.45
C VAL A 170 0.30 15.71 -0.72
N ARG A 171 0.88 15.60 0.47
CA ARG A 171 1.26 16.78 1.27
C ARG A 171 2.39 17.59 0.64
N ALA A 172 3.46 16.92 0.22
CA ALA A 172 4.60 17.57 -0.43
C ALA A 172 4.15 18.35 -1.67
N SER A 173 3.24 17.79 -2.46
CA SER A 173 2.74 18.47 -3.65
C SER A 173 1.78 19.63 -3.36
N ASN A 174 1.17 19.75 -2.15
CA ASN A 174 0.37 20.91 -1.74
C ASN A 174 1.28 22.12 -1.53
N THR A 175 2.36 21.93 -0.78
CA THR A 175 3.31 23.00 -0.44
C THR A 175 4.02 23.56 -1.68
N TYR A 176 4.28 22.72 -2.69
CA TYR A 176 4.84 23.17 -3.98
C TYR A 176 3.92 24.13 -4.75
N GLU A 177 2.59 24.04 -4.60
CA GLU A 177 1.65 25.00 -5.23
C GLU A 177 1.45 26.27 -4.41
N GLU A 178 1.48 26.19 -3.08
CA GLU A 178 1.37 27.38 -2.21
C GLU A 178 2.57 28.33 -2.39
N LYS A 179 3.79 27.78 -2.48
CA LYS A 179 4.99 28.58 -2.83
C LYS A 179 4.88 29.21 -4.23
N ALA A 180 4.23 28.55 -5.19
CA ALA A 180 4.03 29.11 -6.54
C ALA A 180 2.96 30.22 -6.60
N LEU A 181 2.08 30.32 -5.60
CA LEU A 181 1.05 31.35 -5.48
C LEU A 181 1.53 32.62 -4.75
N GLY A 182 2.81 32.68 -4.34
CA GLY A 182 3.38 33.84 -3.66
C GLY A 182 2.92 34.02 -2.20
N VAL A 183 2.27 33.01 -1.64
CA VAL A 183 1.92 32.96 -0.21
C VAL A 183 3.11 32.38 0.52
N TYR A 184 4.02 33.25 0.97
CA TYR A 184 5.16 32.85 1.79
C TYR A 184 4.71 32.70 3.24
N SER A 185 4.57 31.46 3.71
CA SER A 185 4.44 31.16 5.14
C SER A 185 5.71 31.60 5.86
N ALA A 186 5.59 32.35 6.95
CA ALA A 186 6.71 32.84 7.77
C ALA A 186 7.31 31.76 8.69
N ASP A 187 7.34 30.50 8.25
CA ASP A 187 8.04 29.42 8.96
C ASP A 187 9.47 29.32 8.40
N PRO A 188 10.49 29.09 9.25
CA PRO A 188 11.87 29.06 8.82
C PRO A 188 12.06 27.91 7.82
N ASP A 189 12.50 28.24 6.60
CA ASP A 189 12.83 27.28 5.55
C ASP A 189 13.81 26.22 6.10
N PRO A 190 13.44 24.93 6.13
CA PRO A 190 14.42 23.87 6.29
C PRO A 190 15.12 23.68 4.94
N ASP A 191 16.45 23.77 4.96
CA ASP A 191 17.35 23.64 3.80
C ASP A 191 16.87 22.66 2.72
N GLU A 192 16.70 23.17 1.49
CA GLU A 192 16.33 22.42 0.27
C GLU A 192 17.31 21.28 -0.08
N GLU A 193 18.49 21.22 0.55
CA GLU A 193 19.47 20.17 0.34
C GLU A 193 19.11 18.85 1.04
N ASN A 194 18.20 18.85 2.01
CA ASN A 194 17.80 17.65 2.77
C ASN A 194 16.28 17.43 2.78
N GLY A 195 15.64 17.38 1.62
CA GLY A 195 14.23 16.95 1.51
C GLY A 195 13.95 15.60 2.20
N ALA A 196 14.96 14.72 2.30
CA ALA A 196 14.88 13.48 3.06
C ALA A 196 14.74 13.69 4.58
N SER A 197 15.40 14.70 5.17
CA SER A 197 15.28 14.98 6.61
C SER A 197 13.92 15.61 6.95
N TYR A 198 13.38 16.45 6.07
CA TYR A 198 12.02 16.98 6.19
C TYR A 198 10.99 15.85 6.14
N VAL A 199 11.10 14.96 5.14
CA VAL A 199 10.22 13.79 5.02
C VAL A 199 10.37 12.86 6.24
N MET A 200 11.59 12.60 6.70
CA MET A 200 11.84 11.73 7.86
C MET A 200 11.22 12.29 9.14
N ARG A 201 11.34 13.61 9.37
CA ARG A 201 10.77 14.28 10.55
C ARG A 201 9.25 14.32 10.48
N HIS A 202 8.67 14.44 9.28
CA HIS A 202 7.22 14.35 9.08
C HIS A 202 6.70 12.93 9.30
N VAL A 203 7.41 11.92 8.78
CA VAL A 203 7.14 10.49 9.01
C VAL A 203 7.17 10.19 10.51
N GLN A 204 8.21 10.63 11.23
CA GLN A 204 8.33 10.38 12.67
C GLN A 204 7.15 10.98 13.46
N ASN A 205 6.74 12.21 13.14
CA ASN A 205 5.61 12.86 13.81
C ASN A 205 4.28 12.17 13.49
N GLN A 206 4.06 11.71 12.25
CA GLN A 206 2.86 10.96 11.88
C GLN A 206 2.80 9.59 12.55
N LEU A 207 3.91 8.84 12.52
CA LEU A 207 4.01 7.54 13.16
C LEU A 207 3.70 7.65 14.66
N SER A 208 4.25 8.66 15.33
CA SER A 208 4.05 8.85 16.77
C SER A 208 2.60 9.17 17.14
N PHE A 209 1.86 9.86 16.26
CA PHE A 209 0.45 10.16 16.47
C PHE A 209 -0.43 8.94 16.17
N ASP A 210 -0.19 8.26 15.05
CA ASP A 210 -0.99 7.11 14.63
C ASP A 210 -0.80 5.89 15.55
N LEU A 211 0.43 5.63 16.03
CA LEU A 211 0.73 4.53 16.97
C LEU A 211 -0.05 4.65 18.28
N TRP A 212 -0.37 5.87 18.73
CA TRP A 212 -1.15 6.08 19.94
C TRP A 212 -2.58 5.52 19.80
N TYR A 213 -3.21 5.71 18.64
CA TYR A 213 -4.55 5.18 18.38
C TYR A 213 -4.55 3.66 18.27
N ILE A 214 -3.54 3.07 17.64
CA ILE A 214 -3.38 1.61 17.59
C ILE A 214 -3.21 1.05 19.01
N PHE A 215 -2.36 1.67 19.83
CA PHE A 215 -2.18 1.27 21.22
C PHE A 215 -3.49 1.34 22.01
N LEU A 216 -4.22 2.45 21.90
CA LEU A 216 -5.49 2.64 22.60
C LEU A 216 -6.56 1.64 22.12
N GLY A 217 -6.63 1.37 20.81
CA GLY A 217 -7.53 0.37 20.22
C GLY A 217 -7.25 -1.04 20.75
N VAL A 218 -6.00 -1.49 20.70
CA VAL A 218 -5.59 -2.79 21.24
C VAL A 218 -5.86 -2.84 22.75
N PHE A 219 -5.55 -1.79 23.49
CA PHE A 219 -5.80 -1.73 24.94
C PHE A 219 -7.29 -1.84 25.28
N CYS A 220 -8.17 -1.15 24.55
CA CYS A 220 -9.61 -1.26 24.76
C CYS A 220 -10.16 -2.65 24.42
N ILE A 221 -9.72 -3.25 23.31
CA ILE A 221 -10.18 -4.60 22.91
C ILE A 221 -9.68 -5.66 23.88
N THR A 222 -8.42 -5.55 24.33
CA THR A 222 -7.87 -6.50 25.30
C THR A 222 -8.55 -6.43 26.66
N ILE A 223 -9.06 -5.27 27.07
CA ILE A 223 -9.92 -5.15 28.26
C ILE A 223 -11.30 -5.79 28.00
N ALA A 224 -11.93 -5.49 26.86
CA ALA A 224 -13.26 -5.97 26.53
C ALA A 224 -13.32 -7.50 26.37
N GLU A 225 -12.28 -8.09 25.79
CA GLU A 225 -12.18 -9.52 25.49
C GLU A 225 -11.22 -10.27 26.44
N ALA A 226 -10.84 -9.65 27.57
CA ALA A 226 -9.90 -10.22 28.54
C ALA A 226 -10.25 -11.66 28.97
N GLY A 227 -11.56 -11.94 29.12
CA GLY A 227 -12.04 -13.27 29.50
C GLY A 227 -11.79 -14.34 28.43
N LYS A 228 -11.88 -14.00 27.14
CA LYS A 228 -11.63 -14.92 26.03
C LYS A 228 -10.13 -15.07 25.74
N ILE A 229 -9.36 -14.01 25.89
CA ILE A 229 -7.90 -14.03 25.73
C ILE A 229 -7.23 -14.90 26.81
N THR A 230 -7.79 -14.91 28.02
CA THR A 230 -7.25 -15.71 29.13
C THR A 230 -7.63 -17.21 29.00
N ASP A 231 -8.64 -17.54 28.19
CA ASP A 231 -9.02 -18.92 27.90
C ASP A 231 -8.27 -19.42 26.67
N ASP A 232 -7.19 -20.18 26.89
CA ASP A 232 -6.27 -20.73 25.86
C ASP A 232 -6.94 -21.74 24.88
N LYS A 233 -8.27 -21.87 24.92
CA LYS A 233 -9.03 -22.82 24.10
C LYS A 233 -9.30 -22.32 22.69
N ASP A 234 -9.21 -21.01 22.43
CA ASP A 234 -9.51 -20.44 21.13
C ASP A 234 -8.34 -19.58 20.60
N PRO A 235 -7.55 -20.10 19.64
CA PRO A 235 -6.43 -19.36 19.06
C PRO A 235 -6.85 -18.12 18.27
N ALA A 236 -8.14 -17.98 17.91
CA ALA A 236 -8.66 -16.77 17.28
C ALA A 236 -8.66 -15.55 18.23
N PHE A 237 -8.72 -15.76 19.55
CA PHE A 237 -8.63 -14.71 20.57
C PHE A 237 -7.23 -14.52 21.13
N ALA A 238 -6.20 -15.08 20.46
CA ALA A 238 -4.82 -14.80 20.80
C ALA A 238 -4.48 -13.32 20.57
N MET A 239 -3.36 -12.87 21.14
CA MET A 239 -2.92 -11.49 21.05
C MET A 239 -2.65 -11.04 19.59
N PHE A 240 -2.10 -11.92 18.75
CA PHE A 240 -1.73 -11.59 17.37
C PHE A 240 -2.93 -11.27 16.46
N PRO A 241 -3.99 -12.10 16.38
CA PRO A 241 -5.21 -11.74 15.65
C PRO A 241 -5.77 -10.39 16.05
N ILE A 242 -5.79 -10.05 17.35
CA ILE A 242 -6.28 -8.75 17.83
C ILE A 242 -5.44 -7.60 17.27
N PHE A 243 -4.11 -7.73 17.30
CA PHE A 243 -3.22 -6.73 16.69
C PHE A 243 -3.46 -6.59 15.19
N PHE A 244 -3.63 -7.71 14.48
CA PHE A 244 -3.89 -7.72 13.05
C PHE A 244 -5.21 -7.03 12.71
N GLU A 245 -6.29 -7.36 13.41
CA GLU A 245 -7.60 -6.75 13.22
C GLU A 245 -7.55 -5.24 13.46
N VAL A 246 -6.94 -4.76 14.55
CA VAL A 246 -6.83 -3.33 14.85
C VAL A 246 -6.01 -2.56 13.82
N VAL A 247 -4.94 -3.15 13.30
CA VAL A 247 -4.09 -2.50 12.28
C VAL A 247 -4.75 -2.53 10.89
N SER A 248 -5.60 -3.53 10.64
CA SER A 248 -6.34 -3.68 9.38
C SER A 248 -7.61 -2.84 9.27
N ALA A 249 -8.17 -2.42 10.41
CA ALA A 249 -9.38 -1.61 10.52
C ALA A 249 -9.15 -0.14 10.18
#